data_AF-A0A349UMB8-F1
#
_entry.id   AF-A0A349UMB8-F1
#
_cell.length_a   1.000
_cell.length_b   1.000
_cell.length_c   1.000
_cell.angle_alpha   90.00
_cell.angle_beta   90.00
_cell.angle_gamma   90.00
#
_symmetry.space_group_name_H-M   'P 1'
#
loop_
_entity.id
_entity.type
_entity.pdbx_description
1 polymer ?
#
loop_
_entity_poly.entity_id
_entity_poly.type
_entity_poly.pdbx_seq_one_letter_code
_entity_poly.pdbx_strand_id
1 'polypeptide(L)'
;SGAISAVTGAFLVLLPRTRVTLIAFFIYYIFPFELSSIYFLAFQFVWNTFMSFGEVGGAGGGVAYVAHSSGYVFGIAVAALLLVFHLLPRDPFDL
;
A
#
# COMPACT_ATOMS: atom_id res chain seq x y z
N SER A 1 -0.14 1.83 12.75
CA SER A 1 -0.37 2.05 11.30
C SER A 1 -0.01 0.83 10.44
N GLY A 2 0.85 -0.11 10.86
CA GLY A 2 1.13 -1.33 10.07
C GLY A 2 -0.12 -2.15 9.68
N ALA A 3 -1.14 -2.21 10.55
CA ALA A 3 -2.44 -2.83 10.21
C ALA A 3 -3.15 -2.12 9.03
N ILE A 4 -3.02 -0.79 8.93
CA ILE A 4 -3.53 -0.04 7.78
C ILE A 4 -2.76 -0.46 6.53
N SER A 5 -1.43 -0.53 6.60
CA SER A 5 -0.60 -1.04 5.50
C SER A 5 -0.98 -2.47 5.07
N ALA A 6 -1.39 -3.33 6.00
CA ALA A 6 -1.91 -4.65 5.67
C ALA A 6 -3.25 -4.60 4.92
N VAL A 7 -4.21 -3.81 5.38
CA VAL A 7 -5.48 -3.64 4.65
C VAL A 7 -5.23 -3.05 3.26
N THR A 8 -4.32 -2.08 3.15
CA THR A 8 -3.96 -1.46 1.87
C THR A 8 -3.17 -2.41 0.96
N GLY A 9 -2.36 -3.32 1.51
CA GLY A 9 -1.72 -4.40 0.77
C GLY A 9 -2.72 -5.41 0.22
N ALA A 10 -3.72 -5.80 1.01
CA ALA A 10 -4.81 -6.65 0.53
C ALA A 10 -5.65 -5.95 -0.56
N PHE A 11 -5.89 -4.63 -0.40
CA PHE A 11 -6.57 -3.81 -1.40
C PHE A 11 -5.87 -3.83 -2.76
N LEU A 12 -4.52 -3.83 -2.81
CA LEU A 12 -3.78 -3.92 -4.06
C LEU A 12 -4.08 -5.20 -4.85
N VAL A 13 -4.31 -6.31 -4.16
CA VAL A 13 -4.60 -7.61 -4.76
C VAL A 13 -6.05 -7.69 -5.25
N LEU A 14 -6.98 -7.23 -4.44
CA LEU A 14 -8.42 -7.34 -4.72
C LEU A 14 -8.94 -6.25 -5.66
N LEU A 15 -8.29 -5.07 -5.67
CA LEU A 15 -8.79 -3.88 -6.37
C LEU A 15 -7.71 -3.16 -7.19
N PRO A 16 -6.87 -3.88 -7.98
CA PRO A 16 -5.71 -3.32 -8.69
C PRO A 16 -6.05 -2.22 -9.71
N ARG A 17 -7.25 -2.28 -10.29
CA ARG A 17 -7.68 -1.33 -11.33
C ARG A 17 -8.33 -0.06 -10.77
N THR A 18 -8.53 0.01 -9.46
CA THR A 18 -9.15 1.17 -8.82
C THR A 18 -8.25 2.39 -8.95
N ARG A 19 -8.88 3.54 -9.23
CA ARG A 19 -8.23 4.85 -9.19
C ARG A 19 -8.53 5.52 -7.86
N VAL A 20 -7.52 6.12 -7.26
CA VAL A 20 -7.63 6.91 -6.03
C VAL A 20 -7.59 8.38 -6.37
N THR A 21 -8.55 9.14 -5.86
CA THR A 21 -8.55 10.60 -5.96
C THR A 21 -7.56 11.15 -4.94
N LEU A 22 -6.54 11.85 -5.43
CA LEU A 22 -5.57 12.58 -4.64
C LEU A 22 -5.88 14.06 -4.76
N ILE A 23 -5.66 14.79 -3.66
CA ILE A 23 -5.84 16.24 -3.63
C ILE A 23 -4.46 16.87 -3.53
N ALA A 24 -4.05 17.56 -4.58
CA ALA A 24 -2.83 18.37 -4.58
C ALA A 24 -3.17 19.80 -4.14
N PHE A 25 -2.33 20.36 -3.27
CA PHE A 25 -2.38 21.77 -2.87
C PHE A 25 -1.26 22.53 -3.57
N PHE A 26 -1.60 23.55 -4.34
CA PHE A 26 -0.63 24.45 -4.96
C PHE A 26 -0.93 25.90 -4.59
N ILE A 27 -0.21 26.40 -3.58
CA ILE A 27 -0.36 27.73 -2.97
C ILE A 27 -1.79 27.98 -2.47
N TYR A 28 -2.68 28.49 -3.33
CA TYR A 28 -4.08 28.79 -3.04
C TYR A 28 -5.07 27.91 -3.81
N TYR A 29 -4.58 27.04 -4.69
CA TYR A 29 -5.41 26.19 -5.54
C TYR A 29 -5.42 24.74 -5.04
N ILE A 30 -6.61 24.16 -5.05
CA ILE A 30 -6.86 22.75 -4.70
C ILE A 30 -7.17 22.01 -6.00
N PHE A 31 -6.35 21.02 -6.34
CA PHE A 31 -6.47 20.24 -7.57
C PHE A 31 -6.71 18.77 -7.24
N PRO A 32 -7.95 18.26 -7.39
CA PRO A 32 -8.20 16.83 -7.35
C PRO A 32 -7.71 16.19 -8.65
N PHE A 33 -6.97 15.09 -8.54
CA PHE A 33 -6.58 14.27 -9.69
C PHE A 33 -6.66 12.80 -9.32
N GLU A 34 -6.90 11.95 -10.31
CA GLU A 34 -6.99 10.51 -10.11
C GLU A 34 -5.69 9.81 -10.50
N LEU A 35 -5.21 8.93 -9.63
CA LEU A 35 -4.04 8.10 -9.88
C LEU A 35 -4.43 6.62 -9.73
N SER A 36 -3.82 5.74 -10.52
CA SER A 36 -3.99 4.30 -10.30
C SER A 36 -3.51 3.94 -8.89
N SER A 37 -4.32 3.17 -8.17
CA SER A 37 -3.98 2.69 -6.83
C SER A 37 -2.70 1.86 -6.81
N ILE A 38 -2.43 1.07 -7.85
CA ILE A 38 -1.16 0.34 -8.00
C ILE A 38 0.02 1.29 -7.90
N TYR A 39 0.04 2.35 -8.71
CA TYR A 39 1.18 3.27 -8.72
C TYR A 39 1.33 3.99 -7.39
N PHE A 40 0.22 4.47 -6.81
CA PHE A 40 0.25 5.19 -5.53
C PHE A 40 0.77 4.31 -4.39
N LEU A 41 0.23 3.10 -4.25
CA LEU A 41 0.54 2.21 -3.15
C LEU A 41 1.88 1.48 -3.35
N ALA A 42 2.25 1.13 -4.58
CA ALA A 42 3.58 0.60 -4.88
C ALA A 42 4.67 1.62 -4.57
N PHE A 43 4.46 2.90 -4.94
CA PHE A 43 5.37 3.97 -4.53
C PHE A 43 5.51 4.04 -3.01
N GLN A 44 4.40 4.01 -2.28
CA GLN A 44 4.40 4.10 -0.82
C GLN A 44 5.12 2.90 -0.18
N PHE A 45 4.88 1.68 -0.68
CA PHE A 45 5.57 0.47 -0.23
C PHE A 45 7.09 0.53 -0.48
N VAL A 46 7.51 0.95 -1.68
CA VAL A 46 8.93 1.14 -2.03
C VAL A 46 9.57 2.19 -1.13
N TRP A 47 8.88 3.30 -0.87
CA TRP A 47 9.36 4.36 0.01
C TRP A 47 9.57 3.87 1.45
N ASN A 48 8.61 3.14 2.03
CA ASN A 48 8.78 2.59 3.38
C ASN A 48 9.91 1.56 3.43
N THR A 49 10.04 0.76 2.38
CA THR A 49 11.12 -0.23 2.30
C THR A 49 12.48 0.44 2.23
N PHE A 50 12.62 1.48 1.41
CA PHE A 50 13.85 2.27 1.33
C PHE A 50 14.19 2.95 2.66
N MET A 51 13.21 3.60 3.30
CA MET A 51 13.39 4.27 4.59
C MET A 51 13.68 3.30 5.75
N SER A 52 13.25 2.04 5.62
CA SER A 52 13.60 0.98 6.57
C SER A 52 15.11 0.73 6.62
N PHE A 53 15.84 0.97 5.53
CA PHE A 53 17.30 0.80 5.47
C PHE A 53 18.08 2.07 5.85
N GLY A 54 17.51 3.26 5.61
CA GLY A 54 18.17 4.54 5.88
C GLY A 54 18.29 4.89 7.37
N GLU A 55 17.40 4.37 8.21
CA GLU A 55 17.31 4.73 9.64
C GLU A 55 17.86 3.66 10.61
N VAL A 56 18.60 2.66 10.11
CA VAL A 56 19.11 1.52 10.91
C VAL A 56 20.13 1.92 12.01
N GLY A 57 20.39 3.22 12.22
CA GLY A 57 21.24 3.73 13.31
C GLY A 57 20.76 5.02 14.01
N GLY A 58 19.55 5.52 13.70
CA GLY A 58 19.01 6.76 14.24
C GLY A 58 17.83 6.52 15.18
N ALA A 59 17.66 7.39 16.18
CA ALA A 59 16.63 7.27 17.20
C ALA A 59 15.19 7.35 16.61
N GLY A 60 14.57 6.19 16.33
CA GLY A 60 13.12 5.99 16.45
C GLY A 60 12.29 5.79 15.18
N GLY A 61 12.72 6.21 13.99
CA GLY A 61 11.86 6.15 12.79
C GLY A 61 11.92 4.83 12.01
N GLY A 62 13.07 4.15 11.98
CA GLY A 62 13.26 2.89 11.23
C GLY A 62 12.25 1.78 11.57
N VAL A 63 11.89 1.61 12.84
CA VAL A 63 10.92 0.58 13.27
C VAL A 63 9.54 0.81 12.68
N ALA A 64 9.12 2.07 12.53
CA ALA A 64 7.82 2.41 11.95
C ALA A 64 7.77 2.05 10.45
N TYR A 65 8.84 2.36 9.71
CA TYR A 65 8.95 2.00 8.30
C TYR A 65 8.94 0.48 8.09
N VAL A 66 9.66 -0.27 8.93
CA VAL A 66 9.65 -1.75 8.90
C VAL A 66 8.24 -2.29 9.16
N ALA A 67 7.52 -1.72 10.13
CA ALA A 67 6.15 -2.13 10.45
C ALA A 67 5.16 -1.85 9.31
N HIS A 68 5.35 -0.78 8.53
CA HIS A 68 4.55 -0.52 7.34
C HIS A 68 4.87 -1.51 6.22
N SER A 69 6.16 -1.69 5.89
CA SER A 69 6.60 -2.60 4.83
C SER A 69 6.16 -4.05 5.10
N SER A 70 6.33 -4.55 6.33
CA SER A 70 5.86 -5.88 6.71
C SER A 70 4.33 -5.99 6.69
N GLY A 71 3.63 -4.91 7.05
CA GLY A 71 2.18 -4.80 6.90
C GLY A 71 1.73 -5.02 5.47
N TYR A 72 2.31 -4.29 4.50
CA TYR A 72 1.98 -4.48 3.07
C TYR A 72 2.20 -5.91 2.61
N VAL A 73 3.37 -6.49 2.92
CA VAL A 73 3.70 -7.87 2.54
C VAL A 73 2.69 -8.85 3.12
N PHE A 74 2.34 -8.69 4.40
CA PHE A 74 1.34 -9.53 5.06
C PHE A 74 -0.03 -9.42 4.38
N GLY A 75 -0.50 -8.21 4.13
CA GLY A 75 -1.79 -7.96 3.46
C GLY A 75 -1.88 -8.58 2.07
N ILE A 76 -0.85 -8.35 1.25
CA ILE A 76 -0.74 -8.92 -0.10
C ILE A 76 -0.76 -10.45 -0.02
N ALA A 77 0.07 -11.03 0.84
CA ALA A 77 0.19 -12.48 0.97
C ALA A 77 -1.14 -13.11 1.42
N VAL A 78 -1.81 -12.56 2.44
CA VAL A 78 -3.09 -13.08 2.92
C VAL A 78 -4.15 -13.00 1.82
N ALA A 79 -4.33 -11.86 1.17
CA ALA A 79 -5.32 -11.72 0.11
C ALA A 79 -5.05 -12.68 -1.06
N ALA A 80 -3.80 -12.77 -1.51
CA ALA A 80 -3.41 -13.69 -2.58
C ALA A 80 -3.66 -15.15 -2.21
N LEU A 81 -3.30 -15.56 -0.98
CA LEU A 81 -3.56 -16.93 -0.51
C LEU A 81 -5.06 -17.23 -0.45
N LEU A 82 -5.88 -16.29 0.05
CA LEU A 82 -7.33 -16.46 0.09
C LEU A 82 -7.93 -16.63 -1.31
N LEU A 83 -7.44 -15.90 -2.32
CA LEU A 83 -7.85 -16.09 -3.72
C LEU A 83 -7.37 -17.42 -4.30
N VAL A 84 -6.12 -17.80 -4.05
CA VAL A 84 -5.52 -19.05 -4.52
C VAL A 84 -6.28 -20.27 -3.97
N PHE A 85 -6.62 -20.25 -2.68
CA PHE A 85 -7.38 -21.31 -2.03
C PHE A 85 -8.90 -21.21 -2.25
N HIS A 86 -9.36 -20.25 -3.06
CA HIS A 86 -10.79 -20.03 -3.36
C HIS A 86 -11.64 -19.82 -2.09
N LEU A 87 -11.03 -19.24 -1.05
CA LEU A 87 -11.69 -18.84 0.18
C LEU A 87 -12.38 -17.48 0.03
N LEU A 88 -12.01 -16.72 -1.01
CA LEU A 88 -12.72 -15.54 -1.48
C LEU A 88 -13.29 -15.79 -2.87
N PRO A 89 -14.49 -15.25 -3.19
CA PRO A 89 -14.98 -15.18 -4.57
C PRO A 89 -13.98 -14.42 -5.43
N ARG A 90 -13.74 -14.93 -6.64
CA ARG A 90 -12.86 -14.26 -7.61
C ARG A 90 -13.65 -13.27 -8.43
N ASP A 91 -13.12 -12.06 -8.54
CA ASP A 91 -13.62 -11.02 -9.42
C ASP A 91 -12.71 -10.91 -10.67
N PRO A 92 -13.24 -10.61 -11.88
CA PRO A 92 -12.42 -10.33 -13.07
C PRO A 92 -11.36 -9.22 -12.90
N PHE A 93 -11.46 -8.43 -11.83
CA PHE A 93 -10.55 -7.36 -11.50
C PHE A 93 -9.43 -7.75 -10.53
N ASP A 94 -9.48 -8.92 -9.88
CA ASP A 94 -8.41 -9.37 -8.97
C ASP A 94 -7.05 -9.56 -9.69
N LEU A 95 -5.94 -9.43 -8.96
CA LEU A 95 -4.59 -9.86 -9.39
C LEU A 95 -4.40 -11.37 -9.27
#